data_AF-A0A822CZK0-F1
#
_entry.id   AF-A0A822CZK0-F1
#
_cell.length_a   1.000
_cell.length_b   1.000
_cell.length_c   1.000
_cell.angle_alpha   90.00
_cell.angle_beta   90.00
_cell.angle_gamma   90.00
#
_symmetry.space_group_name_H-M   'P 1'
#
loop_
_entity.id
_entity.type
_entity.pdbx_description
1 polymer ?
#
loop_
_entity_poly.entity_id
_entity_poly.type
_entity_poly.pdbx_seq_one_letter_code
_entity_poly.pdbx_strand_id
1 'polypeptide(L)'
;VYHIDLSISNNESKLPIHYAAKHGSTNVLNFLFQSNLTVYETDIHGNTIAHEASEYNQIDSIKLIWKMHRSLFKKKNHFGRTPIHTAALFGSSKVLHYLLELNIIDIDQTD
;
A
#
# COMPACT_ATOMS: atom_id res chain seq x y z
N VAL A 1 -27.41 8.52 14.42
CA VAL A 1 -26.31 8.61 13.45
C VAL A 1 -25.63 7.25 13.42
N TYR A 2 -25.63 6.55 12.28
CA TYR A 2 -24.92 5.28 12.17
C TYR A 2 -23.42 5.58 12.20
N HIS A 3 -22.72 5.12 13.23
CA HIS A 3 -21.25 5.09 13.23
C HIS A 3 -20.83 3.94 12.31
N ILE A 4 -20.36 4.27 11.11
CA ILE A 4 -19.72 3.29 10.23
C ILE A 4 -18.33 3.04 10.80
N ASP A 5 -18.11 1.81 11.27
CA ASP A 5 -16.81 1.37 11.76
C ASP A 5 -15.93 0.94 10.57
N LEU A 6 -14.91 1.73 10.27
CA LEU A 6 -13.99 1.47 9.18
C LEU A 6 -12.94 0.40 9.54
N SER A 7 -12.85 -0.01 10.81
CA SER A 7 -11.93 -1.06 11.28
C SER A 7 -12.44 -2.48 11.04
N ILE A 8 -13.67 -2.63 10.52
CA ILE A 8 -14.23 -3.93 10.16
C ILE A 8 -13.63 -4.41 8.84
N SER A 9 -13.03 -5.59 8.87
CA SER A 9 -12.52 -6.28 7.68
C SER A 9 -13.53 -7.30 7.13
N ASN A 10 -13.36 -7.67 5.87
CA ASN A 10 -14.11 -8.77 5.26
C ASN A 10 -13.45 -10.14 5.55
N ASN A 11 -13.95 -11.21 4.91
CA ASN A 11 -13.42 -12.57 5.07
C ASN A 11 -11.96 -12.76 4.61
N GLU A 12 -11.39 -11.79 3.87
CA GLU A 12 -9.98 -11.76 3.48
C GLU A 12 -9.12 -10.89 4.42
N SER A 13 -9.66 -10.48 5.56
CA SER A 13 -9.04 -9.49 6.46
C SER A 13 -8.78 -8.13 5.78
N LYS A 14 -9.50 -7.81 4.68
CA LYS A 14 -9.35 -6.54 3.98
C LYS A 14 -10.28 -5.49 4.55
N LEU A 15 -9.67 -4.42 5.04
CA LEU A 15 -10.31 -3.15 5.39
C LEU A 15 -10.67 -2.33 4.13
N PRO A 16 -11.60 -1.35 4.22
CA PRO A 16 -11.91 -0.43 3.12
C PRO A 16 -10.68 0.24 2.48
N ILE A 17 -9.64 0.49 3.27
CA ILE A 17 -8.40 1.12 2.80
C ILE A 17 -7.60 0.25 1.81
N HIS A 18 -7.70 -1.08 1.91
CA HIS A 18 -7.09 -2.00 0.94
C HIS A 18 -7.71 -1.82 -0.43
N TYR A 19 -9.03 -1.69 -0.50
CA TYR A 19 -9.75 -1.45 -1.74
C TYR A 19 -9.46 -0.06 -2.32
N ALA A 20 -9.39 0.97 -1.47
CA ALA A 20 -9.01 2.31 -1.93
C ALA A 20 -7.61 2.32 -2.58
N ALA A 21 -6.65 1.63 -1.97
CA ALA A 21 -5.29 1.50 -2.51
C ALA A 21 -5.27 0.68 -3.82
N LYS A 22 -5.92 -0.49 -3.83
CA LYS A 22 -6.07 -1.41 -4.98
C LYS A 22 -6.67 -0.76 -6.21
N HIS A 23 -7.64 0.15 -6.03
CA HIS A 23 -8.37 0.78 -7.14
C HIS A 23 -7.86 2.17 -7.49
N GLY A 24 -6.76 2.65 -6.89
CA GLY A 24 -6.22 3.97 -7.22
C GLY A 24 -7.06 5.15 -6.70
N SER A 25 -7.99 4.90 -5.76
CA SER A 25 -8.93 5.89 -5.23
C SER A 25 -8.25 6.81 -4.23
N THR A 26 -7.29 7.62 -4.68
CA THR A 26 -6.43 8.46 -3.84
C THR A 26 -7.19 9.43 -2.94
N ASN A 27 -8.33 9.97 -3.40
CA ASN A 27 -9.19 10.83 -2.57
C ASN A 27 -9.75 10.08 -1.36
N VAL A 28 -10.21 8.84 -1.57
CA VAL A 28 -10.72 7.97 -0.49
C VAL A 28 -9.56 7.50 0.39
N LEU A 29 -8.43 7.13 -0.21
CA LEU A 29 -7.24 6.71 0.51
C LEU A 29 -6.74 7.82 1.44
N ASN A 30 -6.71 9.07 0.97
CA ASN A 30 -6.33 10.23 1.76
C ASN A 30 -7.32 10.51 2.89
N PHE A 31 -8.62 10.42 2.62
CA PHE A 31 -9.65 10.53 3.67
C PHE A 31 -9.48 9.46 4.76
N LEU A 32 -9.20 8.21 4.36
CA LEU A 32 -8.99 7.11 5.30
C LEU A 32 -7.69 7.27 6.12
N PHE A 33 -6.63 7.82 5.56
CA PHE A 33 -5.41 8.16 6.34
C PHE A 33 -5.64 9.25 7.40
N GLN A 34 -6.62 10.12 7.20
CA GLN A 34 -7.01 11.14 8.18
C GLN A 34 -7.99 10.60 9.23
N SER A 35 -8.52 9.39 9.04
CA SER A 35 -9.37 8.71 10.01
C SER A 35 -8.55 7.92 11.02
N ASN A 36 -9.16 7.53 12.15
CA ASN A 36 -8.51 6.68 13.18
C ASN A 36 -8.33 5.21 12.73
N LEU A 37 -8.24 4.94 11.43
CA LEU A 37 -8.09 3.61 10.88
C LEU A 37 -6.64 3.14 10.94
N THR A 38 -6.43 1.88 11.34
CA THR A 38 -5.10 1.27 11.39
C THR A 38 -4.60 0.94 9.99
N VAL A 39 -3.71 1.79 9.46
CA VAL A 39 -3.13 1.69 8.11
C VAL A 39 -2.15 0.51 7.94
N TYR A 40 -1.72 -0.09 9.05
CA TYR A 40 -0.71 -1.15 9.08
C TYR A 40 -1.29 -2.57 9.07
N GLU A 41 -2.62 -2.71 9.07
CA GLU A 41 -3.28 -4.01 8.96
C GLU A 41 -2.96 -4.67 7.62
N THR A 42 -3.01 -6.00 7.61
CA THR A 42 -2.73 -6.83 6.45
C THR A 42 -3.90 -7.74 6.14
N ASP A 43 -4.06 -8.10 4.86
CA ASP A 43 -4.96 -9.18 4.47
C ASP A 43 -4.48 -10.56 5.00
N ILE A 44 -5.25 -11.61 4.72
CA ILE A 44 -4.92 -13.01 5.08
C ILE A 44 -3.57 -13.52 4.52
N HIS A 45 -3.03 -12.85 3.51
CA HIS A 45 -1.74 -13.17 2.89
C HIS A 45 -0.59 -12.31 3.43
N GLY A 46 -0.87 -11.45 4.41
CA GLY A 46 0.10 -10.50 4.94
C GLY A 46 0.35 -9.32 3.99
N ASN A 47 -0.49 -9.11 2.98
CA ASN A 47 -0.37 -7.96 2.08
C ASN A 47 -0.85 -6.70 2.78
N THR A 48 -0.01 -5.68 2.75
CA THR A 48 -0.39 -4.31 3.14
C THR A 48 -1.07 -3.59 1.97
N ILE A 49 -1.63 -2.41 2.22
CA ILE A 49 -2.13 -1.52 1.15
C ILE A 49 -1.08 -1.18 0.08
N ALA A 50 0.21 -1.22 0.42
CA ALA A 50 1.30 -1.00 -0.54
C ALA A 50 1.50 -2.20 -1.47
N HIS A 51 1.28 -3.44 -0.98
CA HIS A 51 1.28 -4.63 -1.82
C HIS A 51 0.11 -4.59 -2.80
N GLU A 52 -1.10 -4.31 -2.31
CA GLU A 52 -2.31 -4.18 -3.13
C GLU A 52 -2.13 -3.11 -4.22
N ALA A 53 -1.73 -1.89 -3.87
CA ALA A 53 -1.48 -0.86 -4.88
C ALA A 53 -0.37 -1.25 -5.89
N SER A 54 0.61 -2.06 -5.45
CA SER A 54 1.66 -2.57 -6.33
C SER A 54 1.18 -3.67 -7.27
N GLU A 55 0.35 -4.60 -6.80
CA GLU A 55 -0.27 -5.66 -7.62
C GLU A 55 -1.09 -5.05 -8.76
N TYR A 56 -1.87 -4.00 -8.48
CA TYR A 56 -2.78 -3.39 -9.46
C TYR A 56 -2.18 -2.17 -10.19
N ASN A 57 -0.85 -1.97 -10.12
CA ASN A 57 -0.13 -0.90 -10.82
C ASN A 57 -0.66 0.53 -10.53
N GLN A 58 -1.13 0.77 -9.31
CA GLN A 58 -1.74 2.04 -8.89
C GLN A 58 -0.68 3.05 -8.42
N ILE A 59 -0.03 3.69 -9.38
CA ILE A 59 1.09 4.60 -9.13
C ILE A 59 0.74 5.77 -8.19
N ASP A 60 -0.44 6.36 -8.31
CA ASP A 60 -0.81 7.51 -7.48
C ASP A 60 -1.09 7.11 -6.03
N SER A 61 -1.68 5.93 -5.82
CA SER A 61 -1.76 5.32 -4.48
C SER A 61 -0.37 5.09 -3.91
N ILE A 62 0.56 4.53 -4.69
CA ILE A 62 1.94 4.26 -4.24
C ILE A 62 2.65 5.55 -3.83
N LYS A 63 2.56 6.61 -4.63
CA LYS A 63 3.13 7.93 -4.29
C LYS A 63 2.57 8.48 -2.98
N LEU A 64 1.25 8.39 -2.81
CA LEU A 64 0.60 8.85 -1.59
C LEU A 64 1.01 8.00 -0.37
N ILE A 65 1.01 6.67 -0.50
CA ILE A 65 1.43 5.75 0.56
C ILE A 65 2.90 5.97 0.91
N TRP A 66 3.79 6.22 -0.06
CA TRP A 66 5.21 6.50 0.18
C TRP A 66 5.40 7.76 1.02
N LYS A 67 4.65 8.83 0.69
CA LYS A 67 4.70 10.10 1.41
C LYS A 67 4.22 9.98 2.86
N MET A 68 3.17 9.19 3.10
CA MET A 68 2.50 9.13 4.41
C MET A 68 3.02 7.99 5.30
N HIS A 69 3.35 6.84 4.71
CA HIS A 69 3.61 5.57 5.40
C HIS A 69 4.76 4.77 4.75
N ARG A 70 5.93 5.39 4.56
CA ARG A 70 7.12 4.80 3.91
C ARG A 70 7.52 3.41 4.46
N SER A 71 7.31 3.15 5.75
CA SER A 71 7.69 1.88 6.39
C SER A 71 6.97 0.65 5.79
N LEU A 72 5.81 0.83 5.15
CA LEU A 72 5.07 -0.24 4.49
C LEU A 72 5.84 -0.87 3.31
N PHE A 73 6.76 -0.14 2.69
CA PHE A 73 7.55 -0.62 1.55
C PHE A 73 8.67 -1.60 1.94
N LYS A 74 9.00 -1.67 3.24
CA LYS A 74 9.95 -2.66 3.80
C LYS A 74 9.25 -3.90 4.36
N LYS A 75 7.92 -3.88 4.51
CA LYS A 75 7.15 -5.02 5.05
C LYS A 75 7.12 -6.16 4.04
N LYS A 76 7.31 -7.37 4.55
CA LYS A 76 7.18 -8.61 3.78
C LYS A 76 5.83 -9.25 4.09
N ASN A 77 5.13 -9.70 3.06
CA ASN A 77 3.93 -10.52 3.21
C ASN A 77 4.31 -11.97 3.60
N HIS A 78 3.31 -12.86 3.73
CA HIS A 78 3.53 -14.26 4.14
C HIS A 78 4.38 -15.08 3.15
N PHE A 79 4.57 -14.56 1.93
CA PHE A 79 5.44 -15.15 0.91
C PHE A 79 6.86 -14.55 0.91
N GLY A 80 7.19 -13.70 1.89
CA GLY A 80 8.48 -13.01 1.96
C GLY A 80 8.65 -11.86 0.94
N ARG A 81 7.60 -11.50 0.22
CA ARG A 81 7.61 -10.46 -0.83
C ARG A 81 7.35 -9.10 -0.21
N THR A 82 8.05 -8.08 -0.69
CA THR A 82 7.76 -6.66 -0.42
C THR A 82 6.92 -6.07 -1.56
N PRO A 83 6.43 -4.82 -1.46
CA PRO A 83 5.68 -4.19 -2.55
C PRO A 83 6.43 -4.17 -3.89
N ILE A 84 7.76 -3.95 -3.91
CA ILE A 84 8.53 -4.00 -5.16
C ILE A 84 8.60 -5.41 -5.76
N HIS A 85 8.72 -6.47 -4.94
CA HIS A 85 8.63 -7.85 -5.41
C HIS A 85 7.26 -8.15 -6.01
N THR A 86 6.20 -7.60 -5.40
CA THR A 86 4.83 -7.73 -5.89
C THR A 86 4.66 -7.03 -7.24
N ALA A 87 5.15 -5.79 -7.37
CA ALA A 87 5.13 -5.06 -8.64
C ALA A 87 5.86 -5.82 -9.76
N ALA A 88 7.02 -6.41 -9.46
CA ALA A 88 7.77 -7.21 -10.43
C ALA A 88 7.02 -8.49 -10.83
N LEU A 89 6.42 -9.20 -9.87
CA LEU A 89 5.67 -10.43 -10.13
C LEU A 89 4.47 -10.21 -11.05
N PHE A 90 3.73 -9.11 -10.85
CA PHE A 90 2.49 -8.83 -11.58
C PHE A 90 2.70 -7.93 -12.83
N GLY A 91 3.95 -7.56 -13.14
CA GLY A 91 4.24 -6.72 -14.30
C GLY A 91 3.78 -5.26 -14.16
N SER A 92 3.66 -4.77 -12.93
CA SER A 92 3.23 -3.41 -12.61
C SER A 92 4.32 -2.38 -12.88
N SER A 93 4.55 -2.12 -14.16
CA SER A 93 5.69 -1.35 -14.67
C SER A 93 5.81 0.04 -14.07
N LYS A 94 4.71 0.80 -13.97
CA LYS A 94 4.74 2.19 -13.44
C LYS A 94 5.19 2.20 -11.99
N VAL A 95 4.63 1.29 -11.17
CA VAL A 95 5.01 1.16 -9.77
C VAL A 95 6.45 0.68 -9.63
N LEU A 96 6.85 -0.34 -10.40
CA LEU A 96 8.21 -0.89 -10.35
C LEU A 96 9.26 0.19 -10.67
N HIS A 97 9.07 0.96 -11.75
CA HIS A 97 9.97 2.05 -12.12
C HIS A 97 10.07 3.10 -11.00
N TYR A 98 8.94 3.54 -10.46
CA TYR A 98 8.94 4.54 -9.38
C TYR A 98 9.63 4.03 -8.11
N LEU A 99 9.42 2.77 -7.72
CA LEU A 99 10.07 2.21 -6.54
C LEU A 99 11.58 2.02 -6.73
N LEU A 100 12.05 1.72 -7.95
CA LEU A 100 13.47 1.67 -8.26
C LEU A 100 14.12 3.07 -8.17
N GLU A 101 13.47 4.10 -8.72
CA GLU A 101 13.93 5.49 -8.61
C GLU A 101 14.06 5.92 -7.15
N LEU A 102 13.07 5.61 -6.32
CA LEU A 102 13.12 5.91 -4.89
C LEU A 102 14.25 5.17 -4.16
N ASN A 103 14.51 3.91 -4.51
CA ASN A 103 15.57 3.13 -3.88
C ASN A 103 16.96 3.66 -4.23
N ILE A 104 17.16 4.18 -5.45
CA ILE A 104 18.41 4.85 -5.84
C ILE A 104 18.59 6.12 -5.00
N ILE A 105 17.54 6.94 -4.86
CA ILE A 105 17.59 8.19 -4.08
C ILE A 105 17.82 7.93 -2.58
N ASP A 106 17.22 6.88 -2.01
CA ASP A 106 17.37 6.54 -0.57
C ASP A 106 18.79 6.01 -0.25
N ILE A 107 19.52 5.46 -1.24
CA ILE A 107 20.93 5.04 -1.08
C ILE A 107 21.87 6.25 -1.15
N ASP A 108 21.53 7.27 -1.93
CA ASP A 108 22.36 8.49 -2.09
C ASP A 108 22.15 9.52 -0.96
N GLN A 109 21.18 9.29 -0.05
CA GLN A 109 20.93 10.11 1.14
C GLN A 109 21.52 9.54 2.43
N THR A 110 22.64 8.80 2.36
CA THR A 110 23.34 8.39 3.59
C THR A 110 23.74 9.61 4.43
N ASP A 111 23.31 9.62 5.69
CA ASP A 111 23.72 10.54 6.77
C ASP A 111 25.23 10.79 6.84
#